data_AF-C7GE63-F1
#
_entry.id   AF-C7GE63-F1
#
_cell.length_a   1.000
_cell.length_b   1.000
_cell.length_c   1.000
_cell.angle_alpha   90.00
_cell.angle_beta   90.00
_cell.angle_gamma   90.00
#
_symmetry.space_group_name_H-M   'P 1'
#
loop_
_entity.id
_entity.type
_entity.pdbx_description
1 polymer ?
#
loop_
_entity_poly.entity_id
_entity_poly.type
_entity_poly.pdbx_seq_one_letter_code
_entity_poly.pdbx_strand_id
1 'polypeptide(L)'
;QVSYNAAVEEHMNNAESENMTVSIDSNSGTGDGRDAYFADAAKLLIEKEKGSIGMLQRYFKVGFNRAARIMDQLEEAGIVGPEEGTKPRRVLMTQEQFEQYEEEYL
;
A
#
# COMPACT_ATOMS: atom_id res chain seq x y z
N GLN A 1 -43.37 20.97 -5.14
CA GLN A 1 -41.92 20.90 -5.36
C GLN A 1 -41.38 19.80 -4.46
N VAL A 2 -40.83 18.73 -5.04
CA VAL A 2 -40.22 17.62 -4.30
C VAL A 2 -38.73 17.96 -4.19
N SER A 3 -38.25 18.26 -2.98
CA SER A 3 -36.84 18.55 -2.71
C SER A 3 -36.21 17.33 -2.04
N TYR A 4 -35.07 16.93 -2.57
CA TYR A 4 -34.39 15.66 -2.35
C TYR A 4 -34.12 15.35 -0.88
N ASN A 5 -34.31 14.08 -0.56
CA ASN A 5 -34.01 13.45 0.72
C ASN A 5 -32.52 13.60 1.06
N ALA A 6 -32.25 14.01 2.30
CA ALA A 6 -30.93 14.07 2.94
C ALA A 6 -30.36 12.66 3.16
N ALA A 7 -30.07 11.95 2.07
CA ALA A 7 -29.31 10.72 2.11
C ALA A 7 -27.81 11.06 2.11
N VAL A 8 -27.09 10.40 3.01
CA VAL A 8 -25.62 10.33 3.10
C VAL A 8 -24.94 11.39 3.98
N GLU A 9 -25.51 11.65 5.16
CA GLU A 9 -24.71 11.95 6.36
C GLU A 9 -24.88 10.80 7.35
N GLU A 10 -24.18 9.69 7.10
CA GLU A 10 -24.12 8.60 8.07
C GLU A 10 -22.66 8.16 8.26
N HIS A 11 -22.02 8.86 9.20
CA HIS A 11 -21.05 8.31 10.15
C HIS A 11 -19.89 7.50 9.56
N MET A 12 -18.87 8.22 9.08
CA MET A 12 -17.48 7.74 9.02
C MET A 12 -16.92 7.55 10.45
N ASN A 13 -17.48 6.59 11.18
CA ASN A 13 -16.90 6.08 12.42
C ASN A 13 -16.51 4.63 12.15
N ASN A 14 -15.21 4.39 11.97
CA ASN A 14 -14.44 3.37 12.70
C ASN A 14 -13.16 3.02 11.94
N ALA A 15 -12.08 3.75 12.24
CA ALA A 15 -10.81 3.18 12.69
C ALA A 15 -9.81 4.34 12.84
N GLU A 16 -9.93 5.05 13.95
CA GLU A 16 -8.85 5.86 14.51
C GLU A 16 -7.59 4.99 14.66
N SER A 17 -6.44 5.52 14.26
CA SER A 17 -5.19 5.21 14.96
C SER A 17 -4.22 6.37 14.80
N GLU A 18 -4.50 7.43 15.56
CA GLU A 18 -3.42 8.20 16.16
C GLU A 18 -2.68 7.30 17.15
N ASN A 19 -1.53 6.76 16.75
CA ASN A 19 -0.46 6.49 17.72
C ASN A 19 0.89 6.60 17.02
N MET A 20 1.40 7.83 17.00
CA MET A 20 2.71 8.21 16.51
C MET A 20 3.79 7.55 17.36
N THR A 21 4.26 6.37 16.93
CA THR A 21 5.53 5.80 17.41
C THR A 21 6.58 6.06 16.34
N VAL A 22 7.48 7.01 16.64
CA VAL A 22 8.68 7.30 15.84
C VAL A 22 9.65 6.14 16.06
N SER A 23 9.49 5.08 15.28
CA SER A 23 10.49 4.02 15.14
C SER A 23 11.38 4.36 13.96
N ILE A 24 12.53 4.98 14.26
CA ILE A 24 13.65 5.13 13.34
C ILE A 24 14.21 3.73 13.10
N ASP A 25 13.56 2.96 12.22
CA ASP A 25 14.16 1.75 11.65
C ASP A 25 14.88 2.17 10.36
N SER A 26 16.03 2.82 10.56
CA SER A 26 16.96 3.20 9.51
C SER A 26 17.91 2.04 9.23
N ASN A 27 17.41 0.85 8.91
CA ASN A 27 18.29 -0.16 8.28
C ASN A 27 17.52 -1.32 7.66
N SER A 28 17.25 -1.24 6.34
CA SER A 28 17.21 -2.39 5.43
C SER A 28 16.87 -1.91 4.02
N GLY A 29 17.71 -1.03 3.47
CA GLY A 29 17.73 -0.81 2.04
C GLY A 29 18.52 -1.95 1.40
N THR A 30 17.94 -2.65 0.44
CA THR A 30 18.74 -3.36 -0.56
C THR A 30 19.61 -2.32 -1.30
N GLY A 31 20.75 -2.72 -1.87
CA GLY A 31 21.74 -1.80 -2.44
C GLY A 31 21.24 -0.89 -3.58
N ASP A 32 19.99 -1.10 -4.01
CA ASP A 32 19.20 -0.39 -5.00
C ASP A 32 18.30 0.72 -4.41
N GLY A 33 18.29 0.91 -3.08
CA GLY A 33 17.49 1.94 -2.40
C GLY A 33 16.03 1.56 -2.16
N ARG A 34 15.64 0.32 -2.49
CA ARG A 34 14.30 -0.21 -2.21
C ARG A 34 14.21 -0.74 -0.78
N ASP A 35 13.00 -0.75 -0.23
CA ASP A 35 12.75 -1.36 1.09
C ASP A 35 12.89 -2.89 0.98
N ALA A 36 13.47 -3.54 2.00
CA ALA A 36 13.61 -4.99 2.01
C ALA A 36 12.28 -5.76 1.85
N TYR A 37 11.14 -5.17 2.22
CA TYR A 37 9.83 -5.81 2.01
C TYR A 37 9.20 -5.49 0.66
N PHE A 38 9.88 -4.78 -0.25
CA PHE A 38 9.33 -4.37 -1.53
C PHE A 38 8.82 -5.56 -2.36
N ALA A 39 9.66 -6.56 -2.59
CA ALA A 39 9.30 -7.72 -3.42
C ALA A 39 8.18 -8.56 -2.78
N ASP A 40 8.27 -8.79 -1.46
CA ASP A 40 7.25 -9.53 -0.74
C ASP A 40 5.90 -8.78 -0.69
N ALA A 41 5.95 -7.45 -0.55
CA ALA A 41 4.77 -6.60 -0.58
C ALA A 41 4.11 -6.62 -1.97
N ALA A 42 4.90 -6.56 -3.04
CA ALA A 42 4.39 -6.70 -4.40
C ALA A 42 3.64 -8.01 -4.59
N LYS A 43 4.27 -9.14 -4.23
CA LYS A 43 3.66 -10.48 -4.30
C LYS A 43 2.36 -10.55 -3.52
N LEU A 44 2.36 -10.04 -2.28
CA LEU A 44 1.16 -10.00 -1.44
C LEU A 44 0.03 -9.21 -2.11
N LEU A 45 0.33 -8.03 -2.65
CA LEU A 45 -0.68 -7.17 -3.25
C LEU A 45 -1.26 -7.81 -4.51
N ILE A 46 -0.41 -8.38 -5.37
CA ILE A 46 -0.83 -9.10 -6.58
C ILE A 46 -1.73 -10.28 -6.24
N GLU A 47 -1.37 -11.08 -5.24
CA GLU A 47 -2.19 -12.21 -4.79
C GLU A 47 -3.57 -11.77 -4.28
N LYS A 48 -3.66 -10.60 -3.63
CA LYS A 48 -4.91 -10.07 -3.09
C LYS A 48 -5.68 -9.17 -4.08
N GLU A 49 -5.10 -8.87 -5.23
CA GLU A 49 -5.58 -7.93 -6.27
C GLU A 49 -5.85 -6.49 -5.77
N LYS A 50 -5.48 -6.17 -4.52
CA LYS A 50 -5.67 -4.86 -3.88
C LYS A 50 -4.66 -4.65 -2.77
N GLY A 51 -4.25 -3.40 -2.58
CA GLY A 51 -3.29 -3.02 -1.55
C GLY A 51 -3.73 -1.82 -0.73
N SER A 52 -3.41 -1.84 0.56
CA SER A 52 -3.52 -0.64 1.41
C SER A 52 -2.35 -0.56 2.36
N ILE A 53 -2.00 0.66 2.78
CA ILE A 53 -0.92 0.90 3.76
C ILE A 53 -1.19 0.09 5.05
N GLY A 54 -2.42 0.10 5.55
CA GLY A 54 -2.81 -0.69 6.72
C GLY A 54 -2.65 -2.20 6.54
N MET A 55 -2.81 -2.72 5.32
CA MET A 55 -2.51 -4.13 5.02
C MET A 55 -1.01 -4.39 5.17
N LEU A 56 -0.17 -3.57 4.55
CA LEU A 56 1.29 -3.69 4.66
C LEU A 56 1.77 -3.62 6.11
N GLN A 57 1.22 -2.71 6.91
CA GLN A 57 1.53 -2.60 8.34
C GLN A 57 1.24 -3.90 9.11
N ARG A 58 0.09 -4.54 8.85
CA ARG A 58 -0.32 -5.77 9.55
C ARG A 58 0.49 -6.99 9.12
N TYR A 59 0.75 -7.14 7.82
CA TYR A 59 1.46 -8.29 7.27
C TYR A 59 2.96 -8.25 7.59
N PHE A 60 3.61 -7.11 7.36
CA PHE A 60 5.05 -6.96 7.54
C PHE A 60 5.44 -6.44 8.93
N LYS A 61 4.46 -6.14 9.78
CA LYS A 61 4.65 -5.57 11.14
C LYS A 61 5.51 -4.30 11.11
N VAL A 62 5.30 -3.48 10.10
CA VAL A 62 6.02 -2.22 9.89
C VAL A 62 5.19 -1.01 10.32
N GLY A 63 5.86 0.09 10.67
CA GLY A 63 5.21 1.37 10.97
C GLY A 63 4.59 2.03 9.71
N PHE A 64 3.69 3.00 9.93
CA PHE A 64 2.97 3.69 8.85
C PHE A 64 3.91 4.28 7.80
N ASN A 65 4.94 5.02 8.21
CA ASN A 65 5.88 5.67 7.29
C ASN A 65 6.62 4.66 6.39
N ARG A 66 6.95 3.49 6.92
CA ARG A 66 7.63 2.44 6.16
C ARG A 66 6.66 1.78 5.18
N ALA A 67 5.45 1.45 5.63
CA ALA A 67 4.40 0.95 4.76
C ALA A 67 4.02 1.94 3.65
N ALA A 68 3.95 3.24 3.94
CA ALA A 68 3.71 4.28 2.96
C ALA A 68 4.85 4.32 1.92
N ARG A 69 6.11 4.32 2.36
CA ARG A 69 7.27 4.25 1.46
C ARG A 69 7.25 3.01 0.57
N ILE A 70 6.94 1.84 1.13
CA ILE A 70 6.79 0.61 0.34
C ILE A 70 5.68 0.79 -0.71
N MET A 71 4.53 1.34 -0.31
CA MET A 71 3.42 1.61 -1.22
C MET A 71 3.81 2.54 -2.37
N ASP A 72 4.56 3.61 -2.06
CA ASP A 72 5.02 4.57 -3.05
C ASP A 72 6.07 3.96 -4.01
N GLN A 73 6.97 3.11 -3.50
CA GLN A 73 7.91 2.36 -4.34
C GLN A 73 7.17 1.40 -5.28
N LEU A 74 6.11 0.73 -4.80
CA LEU A 74 5.29 -0.15 -5.61
C LEU A 74 4.53 0.64 -6.70
N GLU A 75 4.14 1.89 -6.42
CA GLU A 75 3.52 2.77 -7.41
C GLU A 75 4.53 3.21 -8.47
N GLU A 76 5.74 3.60 -8.05
CA GLU A 76 6.83 3.99 -8.97
C GLU A 76 7.24 2.83 -9.89
N ALA A 77 7.21 1.59 -9.38
CA ALA A 77 7.42 0.38 -10.16
C ALA A 77 6.24 0.00 -11.08
N GLY A 78 5.09 0.69 -10.97
CA GLY A 78 3.89 0.39 -11.75
C GLY A 78 3.15 -0.88 -11.30
N ILE A 79 3.44 -1.40 -10.11
CA ILE A 79 2.78 -2.59 -9.55
C ILE A 79 1.40 -2.20 -9.01
N VAL A 80 1.29 -1.02 -8.37
CA VAL A 80 0.03 -0.43 -7.92
C VAL A 80 -0.28 0.86 -8.67
N GLY A 81 -1.56 1.16 -8.81
CA GLY A 81 -2.03 2.41 -9.37
C GLY A 81 -1.92 3.58 -8.39
N PRO A 82 -2.29 4.79 -8.85
CA PRO A 82 -2.24 5.99 -8.04
C PRO A 82 -3.17 5.91 -6.82
N GLU A 83 -2.96 6.80 -5.86
CA GLU A 83 -3.81 6.88 -4.68
C GLU A 83 -5.25 7.26 -5.02
N GLU A 84 -6.20 6.42 -4.57
CA GLU A 84 -7.64 6.66 -4.72
C GLU A 84 -8.29 7.10 -3.40
N GLY A 85 -7.65 8.05 -2.71
CA GLY A 85 -8.08 8.56 -1.42
C GLY A 85 -8.14 7.48 -0.34
N THR A 86 -9.33 7.23 0.22
CA THR A 86 -9.52 6.22 1.28
C THR A 86 -9.66 4.79 0.75
N LYS A 87 -9.71 4.60 -0.56
CA LYS A 87 -9.89 3.27 -1.17
C LYS A 87 -8.55 2.54 -1.27
N PRO A 88 -8.55 1.19 -1.18
CA PRO A 88 -7.37 0.39 -1.50
C PRO A 88 -6.89 0.68 -2.92
N ARG A 89 -5.58 0.82 -3.12
CA ARG A 89 -5.00 1.03 -4.45
C ARG A 89 -5.17 -0.26 -5.27
N ARG A 90 -5.51 -0.08 -6.55
CA ARG A 90 -5.65 -1.17 -7.51
C ARG A 90 -4.28 -1.70 -7.92
N VAL A 91 -4.16 -3.01 -8.04
CA VAL A 91 -2.96 -3.65 -8.61
C VAL A 91 -3.03 -3.61 -10.14
N LEU A 92 -1.93 -3.24 -10.77
CA LEU A 92 -1.81 -3.09 -12.22
C LEU A 92 -1.00 -4.20 -12.87
N MET A 93 -0.14 -4.89 -12.12
CA MET A 93 0.67 -6.02 -12.62
C MET A 93 0.06 -7.37 -12.27
N THR A 94 0.19 -8.33 -13.18
CA THR A 94 -0.09 -9.75 -12.89
C THR A 94 1.10 -10.42 -12.23
N GLN A 95 0.88 -11.62 -11.68
CA GLN A 95 1.94 -12.45 -11.11
C GLN A 95 3.08 -12.70 -12.11
N GLU A 96 2.73 -13.09 -13.34
CA GLU A 96 3.70 -13.35 -14.41
C GLU A 96 4.51 -12.10 -14.80
N GLN A 97 3.87 -10.93 -14.86
CA GLN A 97 4.55 -9.65 -15.16
C GLN A 97 5.51 -9.26 -14.04
N PHE A 98 5.12 -9.49 -12.79
CA PHE A 98 5.97 -9.20 -11.66
C PHE A 98 7.16 -10.15 -11.54
N GLU A 99 7.00 -11.44 -11.87
CA GLU A 99 8.12 -12.39 -11.94
C GLU A 99 9.18 -11.96 -12.96
N GLN A 100 8.76 -11.51 -14.15
CA GLN A 100 9.67 -10.95 -15.15
C GLN A 100 10.38 -9.69 -14.64
N TYR A 101 9.64 -8.80 -13.97
CA TYR A 101 10.20 -7.61 -13.36
C TYR A 101 11.22 -7.93 -12.26
N GLU A 102 10.94 -8.95 -11.44
CA GLU A 102 11.84 -9.42 -10.38
C GLU A 102 13.14 -9.98 -10.97
N GLU A 103 13.07 -10.76 -12.06
CA GLU A 103 14.29 -11.28 -12.71
C GLU A 103 15.14 -10.19 -13.41
N GLU A 104 14.52 -9.13 -13.91
CA GLU A 104 15.20 -8.09 -14.68
C GLU A 104 15.73 -6.94 -13.80
N TYR A 105 15.03 -6.61 -12.70
CA TYR A 105 15.27 -5.37 -11.92
C TYR A 105 15.50 -5.56 -10.41
N LEU A 106 15.42 -6.77 -9.86
CA LEU A 106 15.68 -7.07 -8.44
C LEU A 106 16.84 -8.06 -8.29
#